data_AF-A0A0A8JKG5-F1
#
_entry.id   AF-A0A0A8JKG5-F1
#
_cell.length_a   1.000
_cell.length_b   1.000
_cell.length_c   1.000
_cell.angle_alpha   90.00
_cell.angle_beta   90.00
_cell.angle_gamma   90.00
#
_symmetry.space_group_name_H-M   'P 1'
#
loop_
_entity.id
_entity.type
_entity.pdbx_description
1 polymer ?
#
loop_
_entity_poly.entity_id
_entity_poly.type
_entity_poly.pdbx_seq_one_letter_code
_entity_poly.pdbx_strand_id
1 'polypeptide(L)'
;MMVAVNTIRIQKGKGEEVASRFAQPKSVHTFEGFIRMEVWMKEDSPEYDELKVCTTWEARRFFDNWLESRESQKAHGSGNGRPASSEPSPILGNELTTFTVKAQHLPAAKAE
;
A
#
# COMPACT_ATOMS: atom_id res chain seq x y z
N MET A 1 10.13 11.67 8.76
CA MET A 1 8.93 11.01 8.22
C MET A 1 9.09 10.74 6.74
N MET A 2 8.58 9.61 6.26
CA MET A 2 8.62 9.22 4.85
C MET A 2 7.30 8.57 4.44
N VAL A 3 6.98 8.58 3.14
CA VAL A 3 5.81 7.90 2.57
C VAL A 3 6.27 6.94 1.48
N ALA A 4 5.82 5.69 1.53
CA ALA A 4 5.97 4.72 0.46
C ALA A 4 4.62 4.54 -0.24
N VAL A 5 4.61 4.63 -1.55
CA VAL A 5 3.43 4.48 -2.40
C VAL A 5 3.66 3.30 -3.33
N ASN A 6 2.88 2.26 -3.16
CA ASN A 6 2.82 1.16 -4.12
C ASN A 6 1.65 1.40 -5.07
N THR A 7 1.95 1.87 -6.27
CA THR A 7 0.97 2.09 -7.35
C THR A 7 0.72 0.77 -8.06
N ILE A 8 -0.53 0.34 -8.13
CA ILE A 8 -0.97 -0.94 -8.72
C ILE A 8 -1.85 -0.61 -9.92
N ARG A 9 -1.43 -1.07 -11.10
CA ARG A 9 -2.25 -1.01 -12.31
C ARG A 9 -3.12 -2.26 -12.37
N ILE A 10 -4.41 -2.08 -12.57
CA ILE A 10 -5.44 -3.11 -12.49
C ILE A 10 -6.26 -3.07 -13.77
N GLN A 11 -6.73 -4.21 -14.24
CA GLN A 11 -7.69 -4.30 -15.33
C GLN A 11 -8.89 -3.37 -15.06
N LYS A 12 -9.32 -2.65 -16.10
CA LYS A 12 -10.44 -1.69 -15.99
C LYS A 12 -11.71 -2.37 -15.44
N GLY A 13 -12.37 -1.69 -14.49
CA GLY A 13 -13.60 -2.17 -13.84
C GLY A 13 -13.38 -3.16 -12.70
N LYS A 14 -12.12 -3.47 -12.35
CA LYS A 14 -11.75 -4.42 -11.29
C LYS A 14 -11.10 -3.75 -10.08
N GLY A 15 -10.96 -2.42 -10.09
CA GLY A 15 -10.35 -1.64 -9.02
C GLY A 15 -10.96 -1.93 -7.64
N GLU A 16 -12.28 -1.84 -7.51
CA GLU A 16 -13.00 -2.04 -6.24
C GLU A 16 -12.80 -3.44 -5.65
N GLU A 17 -12.82 -4.47 -6.51
CA GLU A 17 -12.57 -5.85 -6.11
C GLU A 17 -11.18 -5.98 -5.49
N VAL A 18 -10.16 -5.35 -6.10
CA VAL A 18 -8.80 -5.37 -5.59
C VAL A 18 -8.64 -4.50 -4.35
N ALA A 19 -9.30 -3.34 -4.30
CA ALA A 19 -9.28 -2.42 -3.16
C ALA A 19 -9.81 -3.10 -1.88
N SER A 20 -10.86 -3.92 -2.01
CA SER A 20 -11.42 -4.69 -0.89
C SER A 20 -10.40 -5.58 -0.18
N ARG A 21 -9.36 -6.04 -0.89
CA ARG A 21 -8.27 -6.88 -0.34
C ARG A 21 -7.35 -6.12 0.60
N PHE A 22 -7.37 -4.78 0.55
CA PHE A 22 -6.57 -3.89 1.40
C PHE A 22 -7.40 -3.24 2.53
N ALA A 23 -8.70 -3.55 2.61
CA ALA A 23 -9.57 -3.01 3.65
C ALA A 23 -9.19 -3.50 5.06
N GLN A 24 -8.60 -4.69 5.17
CA GLN A 24 -8.08 -5.21 6.43
C GLN A 24 -6.55 -5.06 6.50
N PRO A 25 -6.01 -4.33 7.49
CA PRO A 25 -4.57 -4.18 7.62
C PRO A 25 -3.97 -5.49 8.15
N LYS A 26 -3.29 -6.24 7.27
CA LYS A 26 -2.76 -7.59 7.61
C LYS A 26 -1.81 -7.61 8.81
N SER A 27 -0.81 -6.74 8.82
CA SER A 27 0.21 -6.68 9.89
C SER A 27 1.08 -5.42 9.86
N VAL A 28 1.08 -4.65 8.76
CA VAL A 28 1.92 -3.45 8.63
C VAL A 28 1.74 -2.44 9.77
N HIS A 29 0.54 -2.40 10.36
CA HIS A 29 0.20 -1.50 11.46
C HIS A 29 0.88 -1.87 12.79
N THR A 30 1.48 -3.06 12.92
CA THR A 30 2.16 -3.51 14.13
C THR A 30 3.66 -3.21 14.14
N PHE A 31 4.20 -2.67 13.04
CA PHE A 31 5.64 -2.39 12.92
C PHE A 31 5.98 -1.05 13.57
N GLU A 32 7.15 -1.00 14.22
CA GLU A 32 7.66 0.21 14.85
C GLU A 32 7.76 1.36 13.84
N GLY A 33 7.36 2.56 14.26
CA GLY A 33 7.41 3.75 13.43
C GLY A 33 6.38 3.81 12.29
N PHE A 34 5.43 2.87 12.22
CA PHE A 34 4.26 2.99 11.34
C PHE A 34 3.33 4.10 11.83
N ILE A 35 2.93 5.01 10.94
CA ILE A 35 2.03 6.12 11.26
C ILE A 35 0.62 5.83 10.74
N ARG A 36 0.50 5.48 9.46
CA ARG A 36 -0.79 5.16 8.82
C ARG A 36 -0.62 4.43 7.51
N MET A 37 -1.68 3.76 7.09
CA MET A 37 -1.86 3.21 5.75
C MET A 37 -3.11 3.82 5.14
N GLU A 38 -3.01 4.24 3.89
CA GLU A 38 -4.10 4.77 3.11
C GLU A 38 -4.18 4.00 1.79
N VAL A 39 -5.39 3.85 1.27
CA VAL A 39 -5.65 3.22 -0.03
C VAL A 39 -6.40 4.23 -0.86
N TRP A 40 -5.80 4.66 -1.96
CA TRP A 40 -6.39 5.66 -2.86
C TRP A 40 -6.71 5.02 -4.19
N MET A 41 -7.96 5.13 -4.63
CA MET A 41 -8.34 4.84 -6.00
C MET A 41 -8.15 6.11 -6.82
N LYS A 42 -7.43 6.03 -7.93
CA LYS A 42 -7.33 7.14 -8.86
C LYS A 42 -8.66 7.30 -9.62
N GLU A 43 -9.21 8.49 -9.55
CA GLU A 43 -10.34 8.89 -10.39
C GLU A 43 -9.86 9.16 -11.83
N ASP A 44 -10.76 9.05 -12.81
CA ASP A 44 -10.49 9.41 -14.21
C ASP A 44 -9.32 8.65 -14.88
N SER A 45 -9.24 7.34 -14.64
CA SER A 45 -8.29 6.46 -15.32
C SER A 45 -8.98 5.66 -16.44
N PRO A 46 -8.93 6.09 -17.72
CA PRO A 46 -9.76 5.52 -18.78
C PRO A 46 -9.31 4.12 -19.24
N GLU A 47 -8.01 3.83 -19.23
CA GLU A 47 -7.44 2.61 -19.81
C GLU A 47 -7.33 1.46 -18.81
N TYR A 48 -7.11 1.77 -17.54
CA TYR A 48 -6.92 0.80 -16.45
C TYR A 48 -7.42 1.43 -15.14
N ASP A 49 -7.73 0.62 -14.13
CA ASP A 49 -7.93 1.15 -12.78
C ASP A 49 -6.57 1.27 -12.09
N GLU A 50 -6.35 2.34 -11.33
CA GLU A 50 -5.09 2.60 -10.63
C GLU A 50 -5.37 2.72 -9.13
N LEU A 51 -4.79 1.81 -8.36
CA LEU A 51 -4.90 1.78 -6.90
C LEU A 51 -3.54 2.12 -6.28
N LYS A 52 -3.50 3.02 -5.32
CA LYS A 52 -2.29 3.37 -4.57
C LYS A 52 -2.41 2.91 -3.14
N VAL A 53 -1.49 2.08 -2.71
CA VAL A 53 -1.35 1.70 -1.30
C VAL A 53 -0.22 2.52 -0.70
N CYS A 54 -0.59 3.48 0.14
CA CYS A 54 0.30 4.46 0.74
C CYS A 54 0.56 4.08 2.20
N THR A 55 1.83 4.07 2.62
CA THR A 55 2.20 3.88 4.03
C THR A 55 3.10 5.02 4.48
N THR A 56 2.77 5.63 5.60
CA THR A 56 3.56 6.71 6.18
C THR A 56 4.31 6.19 7.41
N TRP A 57 5.58 6.56 7.52
CA TRP A 57 6.48 6.08 8.56
C TRP A 57 7.26 7.23 9.19
N GLU A 58 7.59 7.10 10.47
CA GLU A 58 8.37 8.10 11.22
C GLU A 58 9.75 8.35 10.59
N ALA A 59 10.39 7.29 10.09
CA ALA A 59 11.71 7.34 9.46
C ALA A 59 11.88 6.24 8.42
N ARG A 60 12.82 6.46 7.47
CA ARG A 60 13.12 5.52 6.38
C ARG A 60 13.55 4.14 6.88
N ARG A 61 14.36 4.08 7.94
CA ARG A 61 14.83 2.83 8.56
C ARG A 61 13.69 1.88 8.96
N PHE A 62 12.56 2.42 9.42
CA PHE A 62 11.42 1.61 9.85
C PHE A 62 10.72 0.94 8.68
N PHE A 63 10.59 1.69 7.57
CA PHE A 63 10.09 1.15 6.32
C PHE A 63 11.02 0.08 5.74
N ASP A 64 12.34 0.31 5.76
CA ASP A 64 13.31 -0.66 5.24
C ASP A 64 13.25 -1.98 6.02
N ASN A 65 13.21 -1.94 7.35
CA ASN A 65 13.05 -3.12 8.20
C ASN A 65 11.75 -3.89 7.89
N TRP A 66 10.63 -3.17 7.68
CA TRP A 66 9.37 -3.80 7.28
C TRP A 66 9.46 -4.44 5.88
N LEU A 67 10.09 -3.76 4.93
CA LEU A 67 10.26 -4.26 3.56
C LEU A 67 11.10 -5.53 3.55
N GLU A 68 12.21 -5.57 4.29
CA GLU A 68 13.06 -6.75 4.45
C GLU A 68 12.32 -7.92 5.11
N SER A 69 11.51 -7.66 6.14
CA SER A 69 10.66 -8.67 6.78
C SER A 69 9.67 -9.27 5.77
N ARG A 70 9.07 -8.44 4.92
CA ARG A 70 8.14 -8.87 3.87
C ARG A 70 8.82 -9.71 2.78
N GLU A 71 9.99 -9.29 2.31
CA GLU A 71 10.75 -10.06 1.32
C GLU A 71 11.22 -11.40 1.90
N SER A 72 11.62 -11.42 3.17
CA SER A 72 11.99 -12.65 3.89
C SER A 72 10.80 -13.61 4.06
N GLN A 73 9.61 -13.08 4.37
CA GLN A 73 8.37 -13.86 4.42
C GLN A 73 8.02 -14.47 3.07
N LYS A 74 8.16 -13.71 1.97
CA LYS A 74 7.96 -14.25 0.61
C LYS A 74 8.95 -15.37 0.27
N ALA A 75 10.18 -15.30 0.78
CA ALA A 75 11.23 -16.28 0.51
C ALA A 75 11.06 -17.58 1.34
N HIS A 76 10.55 -17.50 2.57
CA HIS A 76 10.46 -18.63 3.50
C HIS A 76 9.07 -19.24 3.66
N GLY A 77 8.01 -18.54 3.25
CA GLY A 77 6.64 -18.98 3.43
C GLY A 77 5.83 -18.70 2.19
N SER A 78 5.35 -19.77 1.55
CA SER A 78 4.11 -19.85 0.76
C SER A 78 3.46 -18.49 0.54
N GLY A 79 3.78 -17.83 -0.59
CA GLY A 79 3.36 -16.47 -0.88
C GLY A 79 1.87 -16.29 -0.59
N ASN A 80 1.55 -15.51 0.45
CA ASN A 80 0.21 -15.10 0.88
C ASN A 80 -0.93 -15.77 0.09
N GLY A 81 -1.30 -16.98 0.52
CA GLY A 81 -2.46 -17.75 0.10
C GLY A 81 -3.13 -17.29 -1.20
N ARG A 82 -2.55 -17.65 -2.34
CA ARG A 82 -3.39 -17.97 -3.49
C ARG A 82 -3.71 -19.46 -3.36
N PRO A 83 -4.98 -19.87 -3.18
CA PRO A 83 -5.38 -21.06 -3.91
C PRO A 83 -5.01 -20.76 -5.37
N ALA A 84 -4.43 -21.73 -6.07
CA ALA A 84 -4.26 -21.67 -7.52
C ALA A 84 -5.65 -21.59 -8.17
N SER A 85 -6.28 -20.43 -8.05
CA SER A 85 -7.49 -20.06 -8.75
C SER A 85 -7.01 -19.87 -10.18
N SER A 86 -7.52 -20.70 -11.08
CA SER A 86 -7.12 -20.74 -12.49
C SER A 86 -7.47 -19.46 -13.26
N GLU A 87 -8.00 -18.44 -12.58
CA GLU A 87 -8.31 -17.14 -13.16
C GLU A 87 -7.10 -16.20 -13.10
N PRO A 88 -6.82 -15.48 -14.20
CA PRO A 88 -5.74 -14.51 -14.24
C PRO A 88 -5.99 -13.40 -13.21
N SER A 89 -4.95 -13.05 -12.45
CA SER A 89 -4.97 -11.93 -11.53
C SER A 89 -5.33 -10.63 -12.26
N PRO A 90 -6.29 -9.82 -11.79
CA PRO A 90 -6.65 -8.55 -12.43
C PRO A 90 -5.54 -7.49 -12.32
N ILE A 91 -4.47 -7.75 -11.57
CA ILE A 91 -3.31 -6.87 -11.42
C ILE A 91 -2.40 -6.98 -12.64
N LEU A 92 -2.23 -5.87 -13.36
CA LEU A 92 -1.38 -5.73 -14.55
C LEU A 92 0.08 -5.46 -14.19
N GLY A 93 0.33 -4.84 -13.03
CA GLY A 93 1.68 -4.55 -12.53
C GLY A 93 1.66 -3.63 -11.33
N ASN A 94 2.82 -3.42 -10.71
CA ASN A 94 2.97 -2.48 -9.62
C ASN A 94 4.32 -1.75 -9.66
N GLU A 95 4.35 -0.55 -9.07
CA GLU A 95 5.52 0.31 -8.97
C GLU A 95 5.61 0.89 -7.55
N LEU A 96 6.77 0.73 -6.91
CA LEU A 96 7.02 1.27 -5.58
C LEU A 96 7.80 2.59 -5.70
N THR A 97 7.22 3.67 -5.17
CA THR A 97 7.85 4.99 -5.09
C THR A 97 7.97 5.42 -3.63
N THR A 98 9.05 6.11 -3.26
CA THR A 98 9.26 6.61 -1.90
C THR A 98 9.45 8.12 -1.87
N PHE A 99 8.97 8.75 -0.81
CA PHE A 99 8.96 10.20 -0.66
C PHE A 99 9.44 10.58 0.74
N THR A 100 10.22 11.66 0.84
CA THR A 100 10.52 12.31 2.12
C THR A 100 9.49 13.39 2.38
N VAL A 101 8.81 13.34 3.53
CA VAL A 101 7.85 14.38 3.91
C VAL A 101 8.62 15.64 4.30
N LYS A 102 8.42 16.74 3.58
CA LYS A 102 9.08 18.04 3.83
C LYS A 102 8.25 18.99 4.68
N ALA A 103 6.93 18.91 4.60
CA ALA A 103 6.00 19.70 5.39
C ALA A 103 4.69 18.92 5.60
N GLN A 104 3.98 19.21 6.69
CA GLN A 104 2.64 18.70 6.98
C GLN A 104 1.87 19.77 7.77
N HIS A 105 0.63 20.02 7.38
CA HIS A 105 -0.28 20.91 8.10
C HIS A 105 -1.47 20.10 8.60
N LEU A 106 -1.73 20.17 9.90
CA LEU A 106 -2.92 19.59 10.53
C LEU A 106 -3.97 20.69 10.72
N PRO A 107 -5.27 20.35 10.83
CA PRO A 107 -6.29 21.34 11.17
C PRO A 107 -5.87 22.14 12.39
N ALA A 108 -6.10 23.47 12.37
CA ALA A 108 -5.92 24.28 13.56
C ALA A 108 -6.76 23.67 14.70
N ALA A 109 -6.16 23.49 15.88
CA ALA A 109 -6.92 23.03 17.05
C ALA A 109 -8.13 23.95 17.21
N LYS A 110 -9.34 23.38 17.32
CA LYS A 110 -10.50 24.17 17.71
C LYS A 110 -10.19 24.72 19.10
N ALA A 111 -10.17 26.04 19.24
CA ALA A 111 -10.17 26.66 20.56
C ALA A 111 -11.43 26.18 21.29
N GLU A 112 -11.23 25.49 22.42
CA GLU A 112 -12.30 25.09 23.34
C GLU A 112 -12.86 26.31 24.09
#